data_AF-A0A8S4Q0R7-F1
#
_entry.id   AF-A0A8S4Q0R7-F1
#
_cell.length_a   1.000
_cell.length_b   1.000
_cell.length_c   1.000
_cell.angle_alpha   90.00
_cell.angle_beta   90.00
_cell.angle_gamma   90.00
#
_symmetry.space_group_name_H-M   'P 1'
#
loop_
_entity.id
_entity.type
_entity.pdbx_description
1 polymer ?
#
loop_
_entity_poly.entity_id
_entity_poly.type
_entity_poly.pdbx_seq_one_letter_code
_entity_poly.pdbx_strand_id
1 'polypeptide(L)'
;MSGCLDNFRWPECECLQVGEKRNMIASIVAGSFFGIGWWIMIDAAAAYPEMADLHHACHTAGVIGTVALFMINSVSNGQVRGDAYTVGCMGQTGARIWLFIGFLLGFGALIAASWILFGVYVVPMKQPQWPGVAVFLQNALIFFSALIFKFGRTEDLWG
;
A
#
# COMPACT_ATOMS: atom_id res chain seq x y z
N MET A 1 -33.28 10.44 -9.80
CA MET A 1 -33.94 9.79 -8.65
C MET A 1 -32.99 9.90 -7.48
N SER A 2 -33.28 10.78 -6.53
CA SER A 2 -32.44 11.02 -5.34
C SER A 2 -32.60 9.83 -4.39
N GLY A 3 -31.47 9.24 -4.00
CA GLY A 3 -31.43 8.05 -3.17
C GLY A 3 -31.50 8.43 -1.70
N CYS A 4 -32.15 7.61 -0.89
CA CYS A 4 -32.32 7.78 0.56
C CYS A 4 -31.02 7.90 1.39
N LEU A 5 -29.85 7.92 0.74
CA LEU A 5 -28.53 8.09 1.35
C LEU A 5 -27.95 9.51 1.16
N ASP A 6 -28.60 10.39 0.39
CA ASP A 6 -28.18 11.80 0.23
C ASP A 6 -28.31 12.63 1.52
N ASN A 7 -28.99 12.09 2.56
CA ASN A 7 -29.24 12.77 3.83
C ASN A 7 -28.31 12.34 4.98
N PHE A 8 -27.35 11.44 4.76
CA PHE A 8 -26.34 11.14 5.78
C PHE A 8 -25.19 12.16 5.70
N ARG A 9 -25.51 13.42 5.99
CA ARG A 9 -24.50 14.43 6.33
C ARG A 9 -23.94 14.06 7.70
N TRP A 10 -22.79 13.39 7.71
CA TRP A 10 -21.94 13.33 8.90
C TRP A 10 -21.81 14.76 9.43
N PRO A 11 -22.01 15.03 10.73
CA PRO A 11 -21.86 16.38 11.26
C PRO A 11 -20.48 16.89 10.85
N GLU A 12 -20.46 17.99 10.09
CA GLU A 12 -19.24 18.72 9.76
C GLU A 12 -18.63 19.16 11.08
N CYS A 13 -17.73 18.34 11.64
CA CYS A 13 -16.90 18.75 12.76
C CYS A 13 -16.09 19.96 12.29
N GLU A 14 -16.50 21.17 12.67
CA GLU A 14 -15.76 22.41 12.38
C GLU A 14 -14.32 22.37 12.94
N CYS A 15 -14.05 21.50 13.92
CA CYS A 15 -12.72 21.21 14.46
C CYS A 15 -11.86 20.28 13.57
N LEU A 16 -12.47 19.63 12.58
CA LEU A 16 -11.83 18.78 11.59
C LEU A 16 -12.14 19.39 10.21
N GLN A 17 -11.42 20.43 9.81
CA GLN A 17 -11.30 20.82 8.40
C GLN A 17 -10.63 19.67 7.62
N VAL A 18 -11.36 18.57 7.44
CA VAL A 18 -10.88 17.33 6.83
C VAL A 18 -10.43 17.61 5.41
N GLY A 19 -11.04 18.57 4.72
CA GLY A 19 -10.63 19.02 3.39
C GLY A 19 -9.20 19.57 3.35
N GLU A 20 -8.90 20.59 4.16
CA GLU A 20 -7.57 21.25 4.14
C GLU A 20 -6.46 20.38 4.74
N LYS A 21 -6.77 19.62 5.80
CA LYS A 21 -5.78 18.74 6.45
C LYS A 21 -5.76 17.32 5.89
N ARG A 22 -6.58 17.00 4.86
CA ARG A 22 -6.69 15.64 4.31
C ARG A 22 -5.34 15.07 3.92
N ASN A 23 -4.55 15.87 3.21
CA ASN A 23 -3.26 15.47 2.67
C ASN A 23 -2.25 15.18 3.79
N MET A 24 -2.30 15.95 4.88
CA MET A 24 -1.46 15.75 6.06
C MET A 24 -1.86 14.48 6.81
N ILE A 25 -3.16 14.27 7.03
CA ILE A 25 -3.65 13.06 7.72
C ILE A 25 -3.33 11.82 6.89
N ALA A 26 -3.62 11.85 5.59
CA ALA A 26 -3.34 10.75 4.67
C ALA A 26 -1.85 10.40 4.62
N SER A 27 -0.95 11.40 4.61
CA SER A 27 0.50 11.15 4.60
C SER A 27 1.00 10.59 5.94
N ILE A 28 0.49 11.08 7.07
CA ILE A 28 0.85 10.55 8.40
C ILE A 28 0.39 9.09 8.52
N VAL A 29 -0.88 8.80 8.22
CA VAL A 29 -1.44 7.45 8.35
C VAL A 29 -0.73 6.47 7.42
N ALA A 30 -0.49 6.85 6.16
CA ALA A 30 0.27 6.02 5.22
C ALA A 30 1.70 5.77 5.74
N GLY A 31 2.41 6.83 6.17
CA GLY A 31 3.75 6.71 6.73
C GLY A 31 3.82 5.80 7.96
N SER A 32 2.83 5.88 8.85
CA SER A 32 2.72 4.98 10.01
C SER A 32 2.52 3.52 9.58
N PHE A 33 1.66 3.24 8.61
CA PHE A 33 1.43 1.87 8.13
C PHE A 33 2.68 1.29 7.47
N PHE A 34 3.36 2.07 6.63
CA PHE A 34 4.64 1.66 6.05
C PHE A 34 5.71 1.39 7.11
N GLY A 35 5.83 2.29 8.09
CA GLY A 35 6.79 2.17 9.19
C GLY A 35 6.51 0.93 10.06
N ILE A 36 5.26 0.71 10.46
CA ILE A 36 4.85 -0.46 11.24
C ILE A 36 5.09 -1.75 10.45
N GLY A 37 4.78 -1.77 9.15
CA GLY A 37 5.02 -2.92 8.30
C GLY A 37 6.49 -3.35 8.28
N TRP A 38 7.41 -2.42 8.08
CA TRP A 38 8.85 -2.71 8.13
C TRP A 38 9.35 -3.02 9.54
N TRP A 39 8.80 -2.38 10.57
CA TRP A 39 9.15 -2.65 11.96
C TRP A 39 8.85 -4.10 12.35
N ILE A 40 7.67 -4.61 11.99
CA ILE A 40 7.27 -6.01 12.23
C ILE A 40 8.23 -6.98 11.54
N MET A 41 8.70 -6.64 10.33
CA MET A 41 9.64 -7.49 9.62
C MET A 41 11.03 -7.50 10.26
N ILE A 42 11.50 -6.34 10.75
CA ILE A 42 12.78 -6.23 11.46
C ILE A 42 12.73 -7.03 12.77
N ASP A 43 11.63 -6.91 13.52
CA ASP A 43 11.40 -7.68 14.74
C ASP A 43 11.44 -9.19 14.47
N ALA A 44 10.71 -9.67 13.45
CA ALA A 44 10.72 -11.07 13.06
C ALA A 44 12.11 -11.56 12.60
N ALA A 45 12.87 -10.74 11.85
CA ALA A 45 14.22 -11.07 11.42
C ALA A 45 15.23 -11.11 12.59
N ALA A 46 15.05 -10.26 13.59
CA ALA A 46 15.89 -10.24 14.78
C ALA A 46 15.58 -11.43 15.72
N ALA A 47 14.31 -11.82 15.84
CA ALA A 47 13.88 -12.94 16.67
C ALA A 47 14.23 -14.31 16.04
N TYR A 48 14.21 -14.41 14.71
CA TYR A 48 14.43 -15.66 13.97
C TYR A 48 15.53 -15.50 12.90
N PRO A 49 16.81 -15.45 13.32
CA PRO A 49 17.93 -15.25 12.39
C PRO A 49 18.27 -16.51 11.57
N GLU A 50 17.79 -17.68 11.97
CA GLU A 50 18.09 -18.93 11.27
C GLU A 50 17.23 -19.09 10.01
N MET A 51 17.89 -19.47 8.91
CA MET A 51 17.24 -19.77 7.62
C MET A 51 16.22 -20.90 7.71
N ALA A 52 16.36 -21.77 8.71
CA ALA A 52 15.43 -22.85 9.00
C ALA A 52 14.05 -22.31 9.38
N ASP A 53 13.97 -21.16 10.07
CA ASP A 53 12.72 -20.58 10.56
C ASP A 53 12.20 -19.47 9.65
N LEU A 54 13.07 -18.60 9.15
CA LEU A 54 12.74 -17.54 8.20
C LEU A 54 13.69 -17.56 7.00
N HIS A 55 13.19 -18.07 5.88
CA HIS A 55 13.98 -18.10 4.66
C HIS A 55 14.16 -16.68 4.12
N HIS A 56 15.39 -16.28 3.76
CA HIS A 56 15.64 -14.93 3.23
C HIS A 56 14.81 -14.56 2.00
N ALA A 57 14.37 -15.54 1.20
CA ALA A 57 13.48 -15.33 0.07
C ALA A 57 12.11 -14.75 0.47
N CYS A 58 11.67 -14.96 1.73
CA CYS A 58 10.40 -14.42 2.23
C CYS A 58 10.42 -12.89 2.35
N HIS A 59 11.60 -12.25 2.48
CA HIS A 59 11.72 -10.79 2.48
C HIS A 59 11.42 -10.17 1.11
N THR A 60 11.61 -10.93 0.03
CA THR A 60 11.45 -10.42 -1.34
C THR A 60 10.03 -9.90 -1.60
N ALA A 61 9.00 -10.54 -1.04
CA ALA A 61 7.62 -10.07 -1.18
C ALA A 61 7.46 -8.64 -0.62
N GLY A 62 7.97 -8.39 0.59
CA GLY A 62 7.90 -7.06 1.22
C GLY A 62 8.69 -5.98 0.46
N VAL A 63 9.84 -6.36 -0.13
CA VAL A 63 10.63 -5.46 -0.98
C VAL A 63 9.86 -5.11 -2.26
N ILE A 64 9.28 -6.11 -2.94
CA ILE A 64 8.45 -5.89 -4.13
C ILE A 64 7.22 -5.03 -3.80
N GLY A 65 6.58 -5.26 -2.66
CA GLY A 65 5.48 -4.42 -2.16
C GLY A 65 5.91 -2.97 -1.93
N THR A 66 7.14 -2.74 -1.46
CA THR A 66 7.69 -1.38 -1.28
C THR A 66 7.97 -0.70 -2.62
N VAL A 67 8.51 -1.42 -3.60
CA VAL A 67 8.68 -0.91 -4.97
C VAL A 67 7.32 -0.55 -5.56
N ALA A 68 6.32 -1.42 -5.39
CA ALA A 68 4.94 -1.15 -5.81
C ALA A 68 4.37 0.12 -5.17
N LEU A 69 4.60 0.34 -3.88
CA LEU A 69 4.21 1.57 -3.18
C LEU A 69 4.80 2.81 -3.86
N PHE A 70 6.09 2.81 -4.16
CA PHE A 70 6.70 3.94 -4.86
C PHE A 70 6.14 4.13 -6.26
N MET A 71 5.95 3.05 -7.04
CA MET A 71 5.40 3.13 -8.39
C MET A 71 3.96 3.68 -8.42
N ILE A 72 3.10 3.26 -7.49
CA ILE A 72 1.71 3.71 -7.42
C ILE A 72 1.64 5.21 -7.06
N ASN A 73 2.47 5.62 -6.10
CA ASN A 73 2.45 6.98 -5.53
C ASN A 73 3.33 7.98 -6.29
N SER A 74 4.20 7.54 -7.21
CA SER A 74 4.97 8.42 -8.09
C SER A 74 4.14 9.02 -9.23
N VAL A 75 2.97 8.44 -9.53
CA VAL A 75 2.07 8.91 -10.59
C VAL A 75 1.05 9.87 -10.00
N SER A 76 0.96 11.08 -10.55
CA SER A 76 -0.07 12.05 -10.15
C SER A 76 -1.47 11.60 -10.60
N ASN A 77 -2.49 11.89 -9.80
CA ASN A 77 -3.89 11.65 -10.15
C ASN A 77 -4.32 12.47 -11.39
N GLY A 78 -3.76 13.67 -11.61
CA GLY A 78 -4.01 14.48 -12.82
C GLY A 78 -3.49 13.82 -14.11
N GLN A 79 -2.36 13.10 -14.04
CA GLN A 79 -1.82 12.37 -15.18
C GLN A 79 -2.69 11.17 -15.59
N VAL A 80 -3.40 10.57 -14.62
CA VAL A 80 -4.33 9.45 -14.88
C VAL A 80 -5.63 9.93 -15.52
N ARG A 81 -6.17 11.06 -15.03
CA ARG A 81 -7.39 11.72 -15.52
C ARG A 81 -7.24 12.29 -16.92
N GLY A 82 -6.01 12.64 -17.29
CA GLY A 82 -5.70 13.19 -18.60
C GLY A 82 -5.79 14.71 -18.67
N ASP A 83 -5.77 15.37 -17.52
CA ASP A 83 -5.77 16.84 -17.40
C ASP A 83 -4.37 17.44 -17.66
N ALA A 84 -3.35 16.60 -17.85
CA ALA A 84 -1.98 17.02 -18.13
C ALA A 84 -1.80 17.38 -19.61
N TYR A 85 -1.44 18.64 -19.89
CA TYR A 85 -1.14 19.19 -21.23
C TYR A 85 0.14 18.66 -21.90
N THR A 86 0.81 17.65 -21.31
CA THR A 86 2.09 17.11 -21.79
C THR A 86 1.90 15.93 -22.74
N VAL A 87 2.37 16.11 -23.98
CA VAL A 87 2.38 15.14 -25.08
C VAL A 87 3.76 14.48 -25.21
N GLY A 88 4.41 14.14 -24.09
CA GLY A 88 5.69 13.43 -24.10
C GLY A 88 5.60 12.02 -24.71
N CYS A 89 6.74 11.40 -25.02
CA CYS A 89 6.87 10.11 -25.73
C CYS A 89 6.05 8.94 -25.13
N MET A 90 5.80 8.94 -23.81
CA MET A 90 4.93 7.96 -23.15
C MET A 90 3.56 8.52 -22.69
N GLY A 91 3.33 9.83 -22.79
CA GLY A 91 2.04 10.49 -22.55
C GLY A 91 1.23 9.97 -21.34
N GLN A 92 -0.09 10.04 -21.48
CA GLN A 92 -1.05 9.55 -20.48
C GLN A 92 -1.09 8.00 -20.43
N THR A 93 -0.87 7.35 -21.57
CA THR A 93 -0.91 5.88 -21.68
C THR A 93 0.21 5.22 -20.86
N GLY A 94 1.42 5.77 -20.89
CA GLY A 94 2.55 5.28 -20.11
C GLY A 94 2.37 5.47 -18.62
N ALA A 95 1.79 6.60 -18.17
CA ALA A 95 1.44 6.79 -16.76
C ALA A 95 0.42 5.75 -16.26
N ARG A 96 -0.56 5.40 -17.10
CA ARG A 96 -1.54 4.33 -16.79
C ARG A 96 -0.89 2.95 -16.75
N ILE A 97 0.00 2.63 -17.70
CA ILE A 97 0.74 1.36 -17.72
C ILE A 97 1.64 1.25 -16.48
N TRP A 98 2.36 2.31 -16.14
CA TRP A 98 3.21 2.35 -14.94
C TRP A 98 2.40 2.13 -13.66
N LEU A 99 1.26 2.82 -13.53
CA LEU A 99 0.33 2.65 -12.41
C LEU A 99 -0.21 1.21 -12.36
N PHE A 100 -0.59 0.65 -13.51
CA PHE A 100 -1.08 -0.73 -13.62
C PHE A 100 -0.04 -1.75 -13.17
N ILE A 101 1.21 -1.61 -13.61
CA ILE A 101 2.32 -2.46 -13.16
C ILE A 101 2.53 -2.31 -11.65
N GLY A 102 2.47 -1.09 -11.11
CA GLY A 102 2.54 -0.84 -9.67
C GLY A 102 1.47 -1.62 -8.89
N PHE A 103 0.21 -1.55 -9.33
CA PHE A 103 -0.88 -2.33 -8.71
C PHE A 103 -0.68 -3.83 -8.87
N LEU A 104 -0.24 -4.31 -10.04
CA LEU A 104 0.03 -5.72 -10.29
C LEU A 104 1.11 -6.25 -9.34
N LEU A 105 2.19 -5.51 -9.14
CA LEU A 105 3.24 -5.85 -8.18
C LEU A 105 2.73 -5.84 -6.74
N GLY A 106 1.89 -4.85 -6.37
CA GLY A 106 1.29 -4.76 -5.04
C GLY A 106 0.37 -5.95 -4.72
N PHE A 107 -0.55 -6.29 -5.62
CA PHE A 107 -1.40 -7.47 -5.46
C PHE A 107 -0.60 -8.77 -5.51
N GLY A 108 0.39 -8.86 -6.41
CA GLY A 108 1.28 -10.01 -6.51
C GLY A 108 2.05 -10.26 -5.22
N ALA A 109 2.59 -9.21 -4.60
CA ALA A 109 3.27 -9.31 -3.31
C ALA A 109 2.33 -9.80 -2.19
N LEU A 110 1.08 -9.31 -2.15
CA LEU A 110 0.08 -9.71 -1.15
C LEU A 110 -0.38 -11.17 -1.32
N ILE A 111 -0.58 -11.61 -2.56
CA ILE A 111 -0.89 -13.02 -2.88
C ILE A 111 0.29 -13.90 -2.50
N ALA A 112 1.53 -13.50 -2.85
CA ALA A 112 2.73 -14.24 -2.50
C ALA A 112 2.91 -14.36 -0.99
N ALA A 113 2.69 -13.28 -0.25
CA ALA A 113 2.75 -13.30 1.21
C ALA A 113 1.66 -14.19 1.84
N SER A 114 0.45 -14.20 1.27
CA SER A 114 -0.62 -15.12 1.69
C SER A 114 -0.23 -16.57 1.46
N TRP A 115 0.38 -16.87 0.31
CA TRP A 115 0.91 -18.20 0.01
C TRP A 115 2.03 -18.60 0.99
N ILE A 116 2.96 -17.70 1.32
CA ILE A 116 4.02 -17.97 2.29
C ILE A 116 3.42 -18.32 3.65
N LEU A 117 2.46 -17.53 4.14
CA LEU A 117 1.79 -17.81 5.42
C LEU A 117 1.14 -19.20 5.42
N PHE A 118 0.26 -19.48 4.46
CA PHE A 118 -0.50 -20.72 4.47
C PHE A 118 0.32 -21.93 4.05
N GLY A 119 1.06 -21.83 2.95
CA GLY A 119 1.79 -22.93 2.35
C GLY A 119 3.04 -23.34 3.12
N VAL A 120 3.77 -22.40 3.72
CA VAL A 120 5.04 -22.70 4.41
C VAL A 120 4.86 -22.88 5.91
N TYR A 121 3.95 -22.14 6.55
CA TYR A 121 3.81 -22.15 8.01
C TYR A 121 2.54 -22.86 8.51
N VAL A 122 1.37 -22.54 7.96
CA VAL A 122 0.09 -23.08 8.50
C VAL A 122 -0.14 -24.54 8.10
N VAL A 123 -0.08 -24.87 6.80
CA VAL A 123 -0.34 -26.24 6.32
C VAL A 123 0.66 -27.26 6.87
N PRO A 124 1.98 -26.98 6.90
CA PRO A 124 2.96 -27.90 7.48
C PRO A 124 2.99 -27.87 9.01
N MET A 125 2.16 -27.04 9.67
CA MET A 125 2.14 -26.85 11.13
C MET A 125 3.53 -26.50 11.70
N LYS A 126 4.30 -25.68 10.96
CA LYS A 126 5.68 -25.33 11.32
C LYS A 126 5.70 -24.42 12.54
N GLN A 127 6.40 -24.84 13.59
CA GLN A 127 6.65 -24.04 14.78
C GLN A 127 8.02 -23.37 14.65
N PRO A 128 8.14 -22.04 14.85
CA PRO A 128 7.09 -21.08 15.17
C PRO A 128 6.35 -20.53 13.93
N GLN A 129 5.05 -20.20 14.05
CA GLN A 129 4.26 -19.61 12.95
C GLN A 129 4.40 -18.08 12.81
N TRP A 130 4.92 -17.40 13.83
CA TRP A 130 5.04 -15.93 13.85
C TRP A 130 5.73 -15.33 12.60
N PRO A 131 6.84 -15.92 12.09
CA PRO A 131 7.50 -15.36 10.91
C PRO A 131 6.59 -15.30 9.67
N GLY A 132 5.75 -16.32 9.47
CA GLY A 132 4.76 -16.32 8.39
C GLY A 132 3.72 -15.21 8.53
N VAL A 133 3.23 -14.98 9.76
CA VAL A 133 2.27 -13.92 10.06
C VAL A 133 2.90 -12.54 9.87
N ALA A 134 4.14 -12.37 10.32
CA ALA A 134 4.90 -11.12 10.16
C ALA A 134 5.07 -10.75 8.68
N VAL A 135 5.44 -11.70 7.82
CA VAL A 135 5.58 -11.47 6.36
C VAL A 135 4.25 -11.06 5.73
N PHE A 136 3.15 -11.73 6.09
CA PHE A 136 1.82 -11.37 5.59
C PHE A 136 1.42 -9.97 6.05
N LEU A 137 1.58 -9.67 7.35
CA LEU A 137 1.18 -8.40 7.93
C LEU A 137 2.02 -7.23 7.37
N GLN A 138 3.32 -7.43 7.15
CA GLN A 138 4.18 -6.46 6.46
C GLN A 138 3.60 -6.11 5.08
N ASN A 139 3.32 -7.11 4.24
CA ASN A 139 2.84 -6.89 2.88
C ASN A 139 1.46 -6.24 2.86
N ALA A 140 0.56 -6.65 3.76
CA ALA A 140 -0.75 -6.03 3.91
C ALA A 140 -0.64 -4.54 4.30
N LEU A 141 0.18 -4.22 5.31
CA LEU A 141 0.36 -2.84 5.77
C LEU A 141 1.01 -1.94 4.71
N ILE A 142 2.02 -2.44 3.98
CA ILE A 142 2.64 -1.70 2.87
C ILE A 142 1.63 -1.46 1.75
N PHE A 143 0.83 -2.47 1.40
CA PHE A 143 -0.21 -2.32 0.38
C PHE A 143 -1.26 -1.29 0.79
N PHE A 144 -1.76 -1.35 2.03
CA PHE A 144 -2.69 -0.34 2.54
C PHE A 144 -2.07 1.05 2.62
N SER A 145 -0.81 1.18 3.03
CA SER A 145 -0.08 2.44 2.97
C SER A 145 -0.09 3.02 1.55
N ALA A 146 0.14 2.19 0.53
CA ALA A 146 0.13 2.63 -0.85
C ALA A 146 -1.26 3.14 -1.27
N LEU A 147 -2.33 2.43 -0.90
CA LEU A 147 -3.70 2.85 -1.20
C LEU A 147 -4.11 4.13 -0.46
N ILE A 148 -3.79 4.23 0.83
CA ILE A 148 -4.12 5.39 1.67
C ILE A 148 -3.40 6.63 1.14
N PHE A 149 -2.13 6.52 0.77
CA PHE A 149 -1.40 7.67 0.23
C PHE A 149 -1.96 8.07 -1.15
N LYS A 150 -2.24 7.10 -2.02
CA LYS A 150 -2.72 7.34 -3.38
C LYS A 150 -4.11 7.98 -3.43
N PHE A 151 -5.05 7.42 -2.68
CA PHE A 151 -6.47 7.82 -2.72
C PHE A 151 -6.85 8.79 -1.60
N GLY A 152 -6.09 8.84 -0.51
CA GLY A 152 -6.33 9.77 0.60
C GLY A 152 -5.90 11.20 0.27
N ARG A 153 -4.89 11.38 -0.60
CA ARG A 153 -4.47 12.72 -1.03
C ARG A 153 -5.37 13.26 -2.14
N THR A 154 -5.72 14.54 -2.02
CA THR A 154 -6.15 15.34 -3.17
C THR A 154 -5.00 16.15 -3.71
N GLU A 155 -4.83 16.04 -5.01
CA GLU A 155 -3.98 16.95 -5.77
C GLU A 155 -4.90 18.06 -6.25
N ASP A 156 -4.81 19.23 -5.62
CA ASP A 156 -5.45 20.42 -6.16
C ASP A 156 -4.78 20.69 -7.50
N LEU A 157 -5.55 20.62 -8.58
CA LEU A 157 -5.14 21.12 -9.89
C LEU A 157 -5.03 22.63 -9.75
N TRP A 158 -3.83 23.11 -9.40
CA TRP A 158 -3.45 24.46 -9.75
C TRP A 158 -3.37 24.49 -11.28
N GLY A 159 -4.45 25.00 -11.90
CA GLY A 159 -4.38 25.54 -13.24
C GLY A 159 -3.43 26.73 -13.30
#